data_AF-A0A1S4KN71-F1
#
_entry.id   AF-A0A1S4KN71-F1
#
_cell.length_a   1.000
_cell.length_b   1.000
_cell.length_c   1.000
_cell.angle_alpha   90.00
_cell.angle_beta   90.00
_cell.angle_gamma   90.00
#
_symmetry.space_group_name_H-M   'P 1'
#
loop_
_entity.id
_entity.type
_entity.pdbx_description
1 polymer ?
#
loop_
_entity_poly.entity_id
_entity_poly.type
_entity_poly.pdbx_seq_one_letter_code
_entity_poly.pdbx_strand_id
1 'polypeptide(L)' 'GWADTSFRGNPQIPTPNLDVLAASGIILNNYYIQYLCSPSRGALLTGLYPIHTGRTK' A
#
# COMPACT_ATOMS: atom_id res chain seq x y z
N GLY A 1 -8.93 -3.06 -0.90
CA GLY A 1 -8.02 -3.97 -0.19
C GLY A 1 -6.91 -4.44 -1.12
N TRP A 2 -6.09 -5.41 -0.67
CA TRP A 2 -4.94 -5.91 -1.43
C TRP A 2 -5.31 -6.42 -2.82
N ALA A 3 -6.42 -7.14 -2.96
CA ALA A 3 -6.81 -7.79 -4.22
C ALA A 3 -7.85 -7.00 -5.03
N ASP A 4 -8.02 -5.70 -4.77
CA ASP A 4 -9.11 -4.93 -5.40
C ASP A 4 -8.74 -4.38 -6.78
N THR A 5 -7.46 -4.22 -7.10
CA THR A 5 -7.02 -3.62 -8.36
C THR A 5 -7.02 -4.64 -9.52
N SER A 6 -7.33 -4.19 -10.74
CA SER A 6 -7.39 -5.09 -11.90
C SER A 6 -6.03 -5.70 -12.24
N PHE A 7 -4.92 -4.96 -12.10
CA PHE A 7 -3.56 -5.55 -12.27
C PHE A 7 -3.22 -6.67 -11.28
N ARG A 8 -3.97 -6.81 -10.17
CA ARG A 8 -3.84 -7.94 -9.22
C ARG A 8 -4.83 -9.08 -9.49
N GLY A 9 -5.52 -9.03 -10.64
CA GLY A 9 -6.41 -10.08 -11.09
C GLY A 9 -7.86 -9.90 -10.65
N ASN A 10 -8.28 -8.73 -10.18
CA ASN A 10 -9.70 -8.47 -9.91
C ASN A 10 -10.48 -8.28 -11.24
N PRO A 11 -11.42 -9.18 -11.58
CA PRO A 11 -12.20 -9.04 -12.81
C PRO A 11 -13.35 -8.03 -12.70
N GLN A 12 -13.74 -7.62 -11.48
CA GLN A 12 -14.93 -6.81 -11.25
C GLN A 12 -14.65 -5.30 -11.25
N ILE A 13 -13.46 -4.87 -10.81
CA ILE A 13 -13.11 -3.46 -10.64
C ILE A 13 -12.05 -3.06 -11.67
N PRO A 14 -12.42 -2.46 -12.81
CA PRO A 14 -11.45 -1.99 -13.79
C PRO A 14 -10.70 -0.76 -13.26
N THR A 15 -9.36 -0.84 -13.21
CA THR A 15 -8.47 0.26 -12.81
C THR A 15 -7.44 0.61 -13.90
N PRO A 16 -7.88 1.10 -15.08
CA PRO A 16 -7.02 1.21 -16.26
C PRO A 16 -5.79 2.11 -16.08
N ASN A 17 -5.92 3.22 -15.34
CA ASN A 17 -4.78 4.11 -15.06
C ASN A 17 -3.72 3.45 -14.17
N LEU A 18 -4.14 2.61 -13.20
CA LEU A 18 -3.22 1.87 -12.35
C LEU A 18 -2.58 0.71 -13.11
N ASP A 19 -3.29 0.10 -14.05
CA ASP A 19 -2.75 -0.98 -14.89
C ASP A 19 -1.64 -0.48 -15.81
N VAL A 20 -1.79 0.72 -16.39
CA VAL A 20 -0.73 1.37 -17.17
C VAL A 20 0.50 1.67 -16.32
N LEU A 21 0.29 2.16 -15.09
CA LEU A 21 1.39 2.40 -14.15
C LEU A 21 2.10 1.09 -13.77
N ALA A 22 1.34 0.01 -13.54
CA ALA A 22 1.88 -1.30 -13.22
C ALA A 22 2.66 -1.91 -14.40
N ALA A 23 2.21 -1.73 -15.64
CA ALA A 23 2.86 -2.23 -16.85
C ALA A 23 4.14 -1.47 -17.22
N SER A 24 4.22 -0.18 -16.87
CA SER A 24 5.40 0.67 -17.15
C SER A 24 6.41 0.73 -15.99
N GLY A 25 6.06 0.17 -14.82
CA GLY A 25 6.84 0.27 -13.59
C GLY A 25 7.19 -1.08 -12.96
N ILE A 26 7.33 -1.07 -11.63
CA ILE A 26 7.63 -2.26 -10.83
C ILE A 26 6.44 -2.55 -9.91
N ILE A 27 6.00 -3.80 -9.89
CA ILE A 27 4.97 -4.29 -8.97
C ILE A 27 5.62 -4.83 -7.71
N LEU A 28 5.29 -4.21 -6.56
CA LEU A 28 5.65 -4.75 -5.26
C LEU A 28 4.66 -5.87 -4.88
N ASN A 29 5.09 -7.12 -5.03
CA ASN A 29 4.27 -8.29 -4.67
C ASN A 29 4.14 -8.52 -3.17
N ASN A 30 4.99 -7.90 -2.36
CA ASN A 30 4.91 -7.94 -0.90
C ASN A 30 5.20 -6.54 -0.35
N TYR A 31 4.19 -5.89 0.23
CA TYR A 31 4.35 -4.67 1.02
C TYR A 31 3.50 -4.77 2.28
N TYR A 32 4.06 -4.34 3.41
CA TYR A 32 3.43 -4.48 4.72
C TYR A 32 3.32 -3.12 5.42
N ILE A 33 2.22 -2.95 6.16
CA ILE A 33 1.92 -1.74 6.91
C ILE A 33 1.42 -2.09 8.31
N GLN A 34 1.27 -1.08 9.15
CA GLN A 34 0.56 -1.19 10.40
C GLN A 34 -0.96 -1.27 10.15
N TYR A 35 -1.68 -2.00 10.99
CA TYR A 35 -3.12 -2.24 10.82
C TYR A 35 -4.00 -0.99 11.00
N LEU A 36 -3.43 0.13 11.47
CA LEU A 36 -4.15 1.36 11.76
C LEU A 36 -3.56 2.57 11.01
N CYS A 37 -4.42 3.54 10.71
CA CYS A 37 -4.11 4.68 9.84
C CYS A 37 -3.00 5.60 10.39
N SER A 38 -3.01 5.90 11.70
CA SER A 38 -2.03 6.76 12.36
C SER A 38 -0.62 6.15 12.41
N PRO A 39 -0.41 4.91 12.92
CA PRO A 39 0.91 4.29 12.93
C PRO A 39 1.45 4.03 11.52
N SER A 40 0.58 3.63 10.58
CA SER A 40 0.99 3.36 9.19
C SER A 40 1.50 4.63 8.49
N ARG A 41 0.74 5.74 8.57
CA ARG A 41 1.16 7.02 8.00
C ARG A 41 2.40 7.59 8.70
N GLY A 42 2.49 7.46 10.02
CA GLY A 42 3.66 7.89 10.78
C GLY A 42 4.92 7.18 10.33
N ALA A 43 4.87 5.87 10.15
CA ALA A 43 6.01 5.08 9.67
C ALA A 43 6.40 5.45 8.24
N LEU A 44 5.43 5.66 7.34
CA LEU A 44 5.69 6.06 5.96
C LEU A 44 6.41 7.42 5.85
N LEU A 45 5.96 8.42 6.63
CA LEU A 45 6.47 9.79 6.54
C LEU A 45 7.82 9.98 7.26
N THR A 46 8.10 9.16 8.28
CA THR A 46 9.32 9.31 9.09
C THR A 46 10.39 8.26 8.79
N GLY A 47 10.03 7.15 8.14
CA GLY A 47 10.93 6.01 7.96
C GLY A 47 11.23 5.25 9.26
N LEU A 48 10.54 5.57 10.36
CA LEU A 48 10.75 4.98 11.67
C LEU A 48 9.61 4.05 12.06
N TYR A 49 9.91 3.00 12.82
CA TYR A 49 8.87 2.18 13.42
C TYR A 49 7.99 3.01 14.37
N PRO A 50 6.68 2.69 14.49
CA PRO A 50 5.75 3.42 15.35
C PRO A 50 6.22 3.58 16.80
N ILE A 51 6.94 2.60 17.32
CA ILE A 51 7.52 2.63 18.67
C ILE A 51 8.53 3.76 18.87
N HIS A 52 9.24 4.19 17.82
CA HIS A 52 10.22 5.28 17.89
C HIS A 52 9.58 6.67 17.72
N THR A 53 8.31 6.75 17.33
CA THR A 53 7.59 8.02 17.13
C THR A 53 6.46 8.23 18.13
N GLY A 54 6.26 7.29 19.06
CA GLY A 54 5.17 7.32 20.04
C GLY A 54 3.76 7.13 19.44
N ARG A 55 3.66 6.84 18.14
CA ARG A 55 2.39 6.65 17.42
C ARG A 55 2.02 5.18 17.33
N THR A 56 1.93 4.49 18.46
CA THR A 56 1.60 3.05 18.52
C THR A 56 0.11 2.75 18.50
N LYS A 57 -0.73 3.79 18.56
CA LYS A 57 -2.20 3.74 18.57
C LYS A 57 -2.79 4.66 17.51
#